data_AF-A0A1F8LXR1-F1
#
_entry.id   AF-A0A1F8LXR1-F1
#
_cell.length_a   1.000
_cell.length_b   1.000
_cell.length_c   1.000
_cell.angle_alpha   90.00
_cell.angle_beta   90.00
_cell.angle_gamma   90.00
#
_symmetry.space_group_name_H-M   'P 1'
#
loop_
_entity.id
_entity.type
_entity.pdbx_description
1 polymer ?
#
loop_
_entity_poly.entity_id
_entity_poly.type
_entity_poly.pdbx_seq_one_letter_code
_entity_poly.pdbx_strand_id
1 'polypeptide(L)' 'MDVNIPVIFLGLFFYLVLPVLIGLGIILIYFQVTRKKTEQASLTCSINTDCPSGYVCAGGICVPQTAG' A
#
# COMPACT_ATOMS: atom_id res chain seq x y z
N MET A 1 8.18 7.47 47.86
CA MET A 1 7.56 7.53 46.53
C MET A 1 8.66 7.87 45.56
N ASP A 2 9.49 6.88 45.24
CA ASP A 2 10.70 7.08 44.43
C ASP A 2 10.27 7.12 42.97
N VAL A 3 9.87 8.32 42.55
CA VAL A 3 9.60 8.65 41.16
C VAL A 3 10.94 8.51 40.44
N ASN A 4 11.14 7.35 39.82
CA ASN A 4 12.38 7.02 39.16
C ASN A 4 12.46 7.83 37.86
N ILE A 5 13.00 9.05 37.94
CA ILE A 5 13.19 9.98 36.82
C ILE A 5 13.63 9.28 35.51
N PRO A 6 14.59 8.34 35.48
CA PRO A 6 14.97 7.67 34.23
C PRO A 6 13.85 6.82 33.60
N VAL A 7 12.93 6.24 34.38
CA VAL A 7 11.82 5.45 33.80
C VAL A 7 10.75 6.33 33.17
N ILE A 8 10.56 7.55 33.69
CA ILE A 8 9.66 8.54 33.10
C ILE A 8 10.21 9.03 31.76
N PHE A 9 11.51 9.34 31.72
CA PHE A 9 12.18 9.73 30.48
C PHE A 9 12.13 8.62 29.42
N LEU A 10 12.39 7.37 29.80
CA LEU A 10 12.26 6.23 28.90
C LEU A 10 10.80 6.06 28.43
N GLY A 11 9.83 6.13 29.33
CA GLY A 11 8.41 6.01 29.00
C GLY A 11 7.93 7.08 28.01
N LEU A 12 8.28 8.35 28.23
CA LEU A 12 7.97 9.45 27.32
C LEU A 12 8.67 9.29 25.97
N PHE A 13 9.93 8.86 25.98
CA PHE A 13 10.69 8.63 24.76
C PHE A 13 10.07 7.50 23.93
N PHE A 14 9.78 6.35 24.52
CA PHE A 14 9.06 5.28 23.83
C PHE A 14 7.66 5.74 23.38
N TYR A 15 6.93 6.47 24.21
CA TYR A 15 5.59 6.95 23.86
C TYR A 15 5.58 7.94 22.69
N LEU A 16 6.62 8.74 22.50
CA LEU A 16 6.71 9.68 21.37
C LEU A 16 7.40 9.07 20.16
N VAL A 17 8.47 8.29 20.36
CA VAL A 17 9.29 7.75 19.27
C VAL A 17 8.64 6.50 18.66
N LEU A 18 8.02 5.64 19.44
CA LEU A 18 7.38 4.41 18.95
C LEU A 18 6.22 4.70 17.95
N PRO A 19 5.23 5.56 18.23
CA PRO A 19 4.17 5.85 17.26
C PRO A 19 4.67 6.64 16.05
N VAL A 20 5.73 7.43 16.18
CA VAL A 20 6.34 8.15 15.04
C VAL A 20 7.04 7.16 14.10
N LEU A 21 7.81 6.21 14.63
CA LEU A 21 8.46 5.17 13.82
C LEU A 21 7.43 4.24 13.16
N ILE A 22 6.43 3.80 13.93
CA ILE A 22 5.32 2.97 13.41
C ILE A 22 4.53 3.75 12.35
N GLY A 23 4.19 5.01 12.63
CA GLY A 23 3.48 5.89 11.72
C GLY A 23 4.21 6.09 10.41
N LEU A 24 5.51 6.45 10.44
CA LEU A 24 6.33 6.60 9.24
C LEU A 24 6.43 5.30 8.44
N GLY A 25 6.64 4.17 9.10
CA GLY A 25 6.68 2.85 8.44
C GLY A 25 5.36 2.51 7.75
N ILE A 26 4.23 2.67 8.46
CA ILE A 26 2.89 2.44 7.92
C ILE A 26 2.61 3.42 6.76
N ILE A 27 2.92 4.70 6.90
CA ILE A 27 2.73 5.73 5.85
C ILE A 27 3.50 5.36 4.57
N LEU A 28 4.76 4.92 4.68
CA LEU A 28 5.55 4.49 3.52
C LEU A 28 5.00 3.22 2.87
N ILE A 29 4.55 2.25 3.67
CA ILE A 29 3.89 1.03 3.16
C ILE A 29 2.60 1.38 2.43
N TYR A 30 1.75 2.23 3.02
CA TYR A 30 0.54 2.74 2.38
C TYR A 30 0.86 3.42 1.04
N PHE A 31 1.92 4.20 0.98
CA PHE A 31 2.34 4.89 -0.24
C PHE A 31 2.79 3.93 -1.35
N GLN A 32 3.42 2.81 -0.99
CA GLN A 32 3.75 1.76 -1.97
C GLN A 32 2.49 1.03 -2.47
N VAL A 33 1.53 0.77 -1.57
CA VAL A 33 0.25 0.12 -1.91
C VAL A 33 -0.58 0.99 -2.84
N THR A 34 -0.61 2.32 -2.63
CA THR A 34 -1.33 3.23 -3.52
C THR A 34 -0.64 3.39 -4.87
N ARG A 35 0.69 3.31 -4.94
CA ARG A 35 1.42 3.40 -6.23
C ARG A 35 1.28 2.17 -7.13
N LYS A 36 1.05 0.97 -6.57
CA LYS A 36 0.79 -0.24 -7.36
C LYS A 36 -0.54 -0.21 -8.13
N LYS A 37 -1.47 0.65 -7.73
CA LYS A 37 -2.79 0.79 -8.37
C LYS A 37 -2.75 1.55 -9.70
N THR A 38 -1.63 2.19 -10.04
CA THR A 38 -1.48 3.04 -11.24
C THR A 38 -0.70 2.40 -12.38
N GLU A 39 -0.17 1.19 -12.20
CA GLU A 39 0.52 0.45 -13.29
C GLU A 39 -0.31 -0.73 -13.82
N GLN A 40 -1.39 -1.09 -13.13
CA GLN A 40 -2.30 -2.17 -13.53
C GLN A 40 -3.74 -1.67 -13.61
N ALA A 41 -3.90 -0.48 -14.21
CA ALA A 41 -5.19 0.07 -14.57
C ALA A 41 -5.08 1.04 -15.76
N SER A 42 -4.49 0.57 -16.87
CA SER A 42 -5.27 0.70 -18.09
C SER A 42 -6.24 -0.49 -18.09
N LEU A 43 -7.22 -0.47 -17.18
CA LEU A 43 -8.39 -1.36 -17.33
C LEU A 43 -9.04 -1.04 -18.66
N THR A 44 -8.87 0.18 -19.17
CA THR A 44 -9.22 0.56 -20.53
C THR A 44 -8.27 -0.07 -21.53
N CYS A 45 -8.81 -0.82 -22.48
CA CYS A 45 -8.07 -1.39 -23.59
C CYS A 45 -8.73 -0.98 -24.90
N SER A 46 -7.94 -0.90 -25.98
CA SER A 46 -8.48 -0.81 -27.34
C SER A 46 -8.32 -2.14 -28.05
N ILE A 47 -7.25 -2.88 -27.75
CA ILE A 47 -6.91 -4.17 -28.33
C ILE A 47 -6.41 -5.14 -27.25
N ASN A 48 -6.45 -6.45 -27.56
CA ASN A 48 -6.06 -7.50 -26.62
C ASN A 48 -4.61 -7.38 -26.13
N THR A 49 -3.71 -6.78 -26.92
CA THR A 49 -2.30 -6.60 -26.55
C THR A 49 -2.06 -5.47 -25.55
N ASP A 50 -3.05 -4.59 -25.33
CA ASP A 50 -3.02 -3.61 -24.25
C ASP A 50 -3.22 -4.29 -22.89
N CYS A 51 -3.84 -5.47 -22.89
CA CYS A 51 -4.11 -6.24 -21.70
C CYS A 51 -2.92 -7.15 -21.35
N PRO A 52 -2.62 -7.31 -20.04
CA PRO A 52 -1.61 -8.26 -19.60
C PRO A 52 -1.98 -9.69 -20.01
N SER A 53 -0.97 -10.57 -20.13
CA SER A 53 -1.18 -11.98 -20.47
C SER A 53 -2.19 -12.64 -19.51
N GLY A 54 -3.16 -13.37 -20.05
CA GLY A 54 -4.27 -13.93 -19.28
C GLY A 54 -5.55 -13.08 -19.30
N TYR A 55 -5.53 -11.90 -19.93
CA TYR A 55 -6.67 -11.01 -20.08
C TYR A 55 -6.91 -10.67 -21.56
N VAL A 56 -8.18 -10.46 -21.93
CA VAL A 56 -8.61 -10.05 -23.27
C VAL A 56 -9.41 -8.75 -23.19
N CYS A 57 -9.42 -7.99 -24.27
CA CYS A 57 -10.15 -6.73 -24.33
C CYS A 57 -11.61 -6.97 -24.71
N ALA A 58 -12.52 -6.76 -23.77
CA ALA A 58 -13.96 -6.87 -23.98
C ALA A 58 -14.66 -5.57 -23.54
N GLY A 59 -15.35 -4.91 -24.48
CA GLY A 59 -16.07 -3.67 -24.18
C GLY A 59 -15.17 -2.52 -23.74
N GLY A 60 -13.92 -2.50 -24.22
CA GLY A 60 -12.91 -1.54 -23.80
C GLY A 60 -12.36 -1.82 -22.40
N ILE A 61 -12.60 -3.01 -21.84
CA ILE A 61 -12.10 -3.42 -20.52
C ILE A 61 -11.31 -4.74 -20.61
N CYS A 62 -10.17 -4.82 -19.94
CA CYS A 62 -9.42 -6.09 -19.81
C CYS A 62 -10.17 -7.06 -18.88
N VAL A 63 -10.71 -8.14 -19.44
CA VAL A 63 -11.40 -9.22 -18.71
C VAL A 63 -10.56 -10.49 -18.74
N PRO A 64 -10.60 -11.34 -17.68
CA PRO A 64 -9.84 -12.59 -17.67
C PRO A 64 -10.34 -13.53 -18.78
N GLN A 65 -9.41 -14.15 -19.51
CA GLN A 65 -9.71 -15.05 -20.63
C GLN A 65 -10.39 -16.37 -20.22
N THR A 66 -10.53 -16.63 -18.90
CA THR A 66 -11.05 -17.88 -18.32
C THR A 66 -12.52 -17.77 -17.87
N ALA A 67 -13.26 -16.74 -18.27
CA ALA A 67 -14.71 -16.67 -18.04
C ALA A 67 -15.45 -17.58 -19.06
N GLY A 68 -15.41 -18.88 -18.82
CA GLY A 68 -16.26 -19.89 -19.46
C GLY A 68 -17.29 -20.42 -18.48
#